data_AF-A0A535WZM7-F1
#
_entry.id   AF-A0A535WZM7-F1
#
_cell.length_a   1.000
_cell.length_b   1.000
_cell.length_c   1.000
_cell.angle_alpha   90.00
_cell.angle_beta   90.00
_cell.angle_gamma   90.00
#
_symmetry.space_group_name_H-M   'P 1'
#
loop_
_entity.id
_entity.type
_entity.pdbx_description
1 polymer ?
#
loop_
_entity_poly.entity_id
_entity_poly.type
_entity_poly.pdbx_seq_one_letter_code
_entity_poly.pdbx_strand_id
1 'polypeptide(L)' 'MSELRWHPLLEEWVTVAPWRQDRTYHPPADHCPLCPTRPGHMETEIPEPDYHIAVFENRYPSYSGEQ' A
#
# COMPACT_ATOMS: atom_id res chain seq x y z
N MET A 1 5.23 0.83 14.40
CA MET A 1 6.07 1.98 14.03
C MET A 1 7.10 1.51 13.01
N SER A 2 7.47 2.34 12.03
CA SER A 2 8.52 2.03 11.05
C SER A 2 9.83 2.47 11.64
N GLU A 3 10.90 1.80 11.27
CA GLU A 3 12.23 2.18 11.66
C GLU A 3 13.25 1.77 10.60
N LEU A 4 14.42 2.41 10.66
CA LEU A 4 15.59 2.00 9.91
C LEU A 4 16.54 1.25 10.86
N ARG A 5 16.99 0.07 10.44
CA ARG A 5 17.98 -0.74 11.17
C ARG A 5 19.25 -0.86 10.34
N TRP A 6 20.40 -0.62 10.95
CA TRP A 6 21.70 -0.76 10.29
C TRP A 6 22.10 -2.24 10.16
N HIS A 7 22.48 -2.67 8.96
CA HIS A 7 22.99 -4.01 8.67
C HIS A 7 24.52 -3.98 8.56
N PRO A 8 25.28 -4.40 9.60
CA PRO A 8 26.72 -4.12 9.68
C PRO A 8 27.59 -4.92 8.71
N LEU A 9 27.12 -6.06 8.19
CA LEU A 9 27.90 -6.88 7.25
C LEU A 9 27.80 -6.41 5.80
N LEU A 10 26.71 -5.70 5.48
CA LEU A 10 26.44 -5.17 4.13
C LEU A 10 26.57 -3.64 4.10
N GLU A 11 26.79 -3.04 5.26
CA GLU A 11 26.90 -1.59 5.47
C GLU A 11 25.73 -0.82 4.85
N GLU A 12 24.51 -1.30 5.08
CA GLU A 12 23.29 -0.71 4.54
C GLU A 12 22.21 -0.49 5.59
N TRP A 13 21.30 0.45 5.32
CA TRP A 13 20.10 0.68 6.13
C TRP A 13 18.93 -0.15 5.61
N VAL A 14 18.26 -0.86 6.50
CA VAL A 14 17.10 -1.70 6.20
C VAL A 14 15.84 -1.10 6.82
N THR A 15 14.82 -0.87 6.00
CA THR A 15 13.50 -0.43 6.46
C THR A 15 12.72 -1.58 7.07
N VAL A 16 12.22 -1.37 8.27
CA VAL A 16 11.34 -2.30 8.97
C VAL A 16 10.00 -1.61 9.19
N ALA A 17 8.94 -2.12 8.55
CA ALA A 17 7.56 -1.61 8.67
C ALA A 17 6.61 -2.75 9.10
N PRO A 18 6.57 -3.11 10.39
CA PRO A 18 5.88 -4.31 10.87
C PRO A 18 4.38 -4.34 10.58
N TRP A 19 3.73 -3.17 10.56
CA TRP A 19 2.29 -3.06 10.26
C TRP A 19 1.92 -3.52 8.85
N ARG A 20 2.88 -3.66 7.92
CA ARG A 20 2.63 -4.15 6.56
C ARG A 20 2.42 -5.68 6.50
N GLN A 21 2.56 -6.37 7.64
CA GLN A 21 2.29 -7.81 7.74
C GLN A 21 0.80 -8.13 7.65
N ASP A 22 -0.07 -7.26 8.17
CA ASP A 22 -1.53 -7.45 8.15
C ASP A 22 -2.18 -6.99 6.83
N ARG A 23 -1.37 -6.74 5.78
CA ARG A 23 -1.91 -6.33 4.48
C ARG A 23 -2.68 -7.48 3.85
N THR A 24 -3.73 -7.14 3.11
CA THR A 24 -4.42 -8.11 2.27
C THR A 24 -3.44 -8.72 1.26
N TYR A 25 -3.34 -10.05 1.26
CA TYR A 25 -2.52 -10.80 0.31
C TYR A 25 -3.43 -11.58 -0.62
N HIS A 26 -3.36 -11.26 -1.91
CA HIS A 26 -4.19 -11.84 -2.97
C HIS A 26 -5.69 -11.81 -2.63
N PRO A 27 -6.31 -10.62 -2.67
CA PRO A 27 -7.76 -10.54 -2.51
C PRO A 27 -8.47 -11.41 -3.57
N PRO A 28 -9.71 -11.84 -3.29
CA PRO A 28 -10.58 -12.44 -4.31
C PRO A 28 -10.63 -11.59 -5.59
N ALA A 29 -10.85 -12.24 -6.74
CA ALA A 29 -10.80 -11.57 -8.05
C ALA A 29 -11.83 -10.44 -8.20
N ASP A 30 -12.95 -10.52 -7.48
CA ASP A 30 -13.99 -9.50 -7.40
C ASP A 30 -13.63 -8.32 -6.48
N HIS A 31 -12.56 -8.44 -5.68
CA HIS A 31 -12.06 -7.44 -4.73
C HIS A 31 -10.74 -6.82 -5.21
N CYS A 32 -10.71 -6.34 -6.47
CA CYS A 32 -9.58 -5.62 -7.04
C CYS A 32 -9.40 -4.23 -6.38
N PRO A 33 -8.32 -3.97 -5.62
CA PRO A 33 -8.13 -2.68 -4.94
C PRO A 33 -7.71 -1.54 -5.88
N LEU A 34 -7.21 -1.89 -7.07
CA LEU A 34 -6.70 -0.98 -8.10
C LEU A 34 -7.63 -0.87 -9.30
N CYS A 35 -8.90 -1.20 -9.17
CA CYS A 35 -9.88 -1.05 -10.25
C CYS A 35 -10.73 0.20 -9.99
N PRO A 36 -11.35 0.81 -11.01
CA PRO A 36 -12.24 1.96 -10.78
C PRO A 36 -13.39 1.60 -9.84
N THR A 37 -13.75 2.53 -8.95
CA THR A 37 -14.94 2.37 -8.12
C THR A 37 -16.19 2.52 -8.98
N ARG A 38 -17.09 1.52 -8.96
CA ARG A 38 -18.31 1.47 -9.77
C ARG A 38 -19.56 1.47 -8.90
N PRO A 39 -20.68 2.10 -9.32
CA PRO A 39 -21.93 2.03 -8.60
C PRO A 39 -22.37 0.58 -8.35
N GLY A 40 -22.73 0.26 -7.10
CA GLY A 40 -23.14 -1.09 -6.70
C GLY A 40 -22.00 -2.08 -6.42
N HIS A 41 -20.75 -1.65 -6.56
CA HIS A 41 -19.57 -2.39 -6.13
C HIS A 41 -18.98 -1.77 -4.85
N MET A 42 -18.11 -2.53 -4.19
CA MET A 42 -17.31 -2.02 -3.08
C MET A 42 -16.39 -0.86 -3.51
N GLU A 43 -16.10 0.03 -2.57
CA GLU A 43 -15.13 1.10 -2.78
C GLU A 43 -13.71 0.55 -2.86
N THR A 44 -12.93 1.08 -3.80
CA THR A 44 -11.53 0.68 -4.04
C THR A 44 -10.58 1.80 -3.59
N GLU A 45 -9.27 1.64 -3.80
CA GLU A 45 -8.33 2.76 -3.57
C GLU A 45 -8.44 3.85 -4.64
N ILE A 46 -9.20 3.62 -5.72
CA ILE A 46 -9.38 4.57 -6.82
C ILE A 46 -10.88 4.94 -6.93
N PRO A 47 -11.29 6.10 -6.38
CA PRO A 47 -12.69 6.50 -6.36
C PRO A 47 -13.23 6.86 -7.74
N GLU A 48 -12.35 7.23 -8.68
CA GLU A 48 -12.80 7.62 -10.00
C GLU A 48 -13.36 6.46 -10.82
N PRO A 49 -14.45 6.71 -11.58
CA PRO A 49 -15.15 5.67 -12.32
C PRO A 49 -14.36 5.16 -13.53
N ASP A 50 -13.34 5.91 -13.98
CA ASP A 50 -12.40 5.52 -15.02
C ASP A 50 -11.10 6.33 -14.94
N TYR A 51 -9.98 5.76 -15.40
CA TYR A 51 -8.68 6.43 -15.47
C TYR A 51 -7.72 5.71 -16.41
N HIS A 52 -6.77 6.47 -16.98
CA HIS A 52 -5.60 5.91 -17.65
C HIS A 52 -4.41 5.77 -16.67
N ILE A 53 -4.28 6.71 -15.74
CA ILE A 53 -3.24 6.76 -14.70
C ILE A 53 -3.91 7.28 -13.42
N ALA A 54 -3.63 6.64 -12.29
CA ALA A 54 -4.05 7.09 -10.97
C ALA A 54 -2.84 7.23 -10.05
N VAL A 55 -2.84 8.26 -9.22
CA VAL A 55 -1.85 8.50 -8.16
C VAL A 55 -2.61 8.70 -6.87
N PHE A 56 -2.31 7.89 -5.87
CA PHE A 56 -3.00 7.87 -4.59
C PHE A 56 -2.03 7.40 -3.50
N GLU A 57 -2.39 7.63 -2.24
CA GLU A 57 -1.58 7.17 -1.11
C GLU A 57 -1.80 5.67 -0.88
N ASN A 58 -0.70 4.92 -0.73
CA ASN A 58 -0.77 3.49 -0.45
C ASN A 58 -1.42 3.25 0.91
N ARG A 59 -2.45 2.39 0.98
CA ARG A 59 -3.11 2.00 2.24
C ARG A 59 -2.18 1.41 3.30
N TYR A 60 -1.06 0.81 2.90
CA TYR A 60 -0.05 0.19 3.77
C TYR A 60 1.35 0.77 3.49
N PRO A 61 1.55 2.08 3.74
CA PRO A 61 2.76 2.76 3.36
C PRO A 61 3.96 2.24 4.16
N SER A 62 5.17 2.35 3.60
CA SER A 62 6.39 2.00 4.35
C SER A 62 6.94 3.17 5.15
N TYR A 63 6.61 4.40 4.74
CA TYR A 63 7.00 5.65 5.36
C TYR A 63 5.79 6.58 5.39
N SER A 64 5.61 7.30 6.50
CA SER A 64 4.67 8.42 6.62
C SER A 64 5.46 9.72 6.80
N GLY A 65 4.87 10.85 6.40
CA GLY A 65 5.53 12.16 6.34
C GLY A 65 5.92 12.79 7.69
N GLU A 66 5.54 12.18 8.81
CA GLU A 66 5.96 12.59 10.17
C GLU A 66 7.14 11.75 10.68
N GLN A 67 8.22 11.66 9.91
CA GLN A 67 9.50 11.11 10.37
C GLN A 67 10.58 12.18 10.38
#